data_AF-A0A3D3LRR7-F1
#
_entry.id   AF-A0A3D3LRR7-F1
#
_cell.length_a   1.000
_cell.length_b   1.000
_cell.length_c   1.000
_cell.angle_alpha   90.00
_cell.angle_beta   90.00
_cell.angle_gamma   90.00
#
_symmetry.space_group_name_H-M   'P 1'
#
loop_
_entity.id
_entity.type
_entity.pdbx_description
1 polymer ?
#
loop_
_entity_poly.entity_id
_entity_poly.type
_entity_poly.pdbx_seq_one_letter_code
_entity_poly.pdbx_strand_id
1 'polypeptide(L)'
;NLVSNSTGADYVIVYNKFFESSVNQLTSHRESFNNFRVFKAEIEDIYDVFNFGIENPLAVRLFLKNAFDTWTAPKLSYVNLFGRASLDPKKNDPANIYFQNFVPTYGNPPSDGYFANFNIGSFTYFHQVSIGRLPAYTPVEAQDMVNKIIQYETQPPASWWKSFLFISGGKNRNEQLSFQNQSNAFINSYVTANPIKGNPDRVYRNDSSGFVTFNYKDSIKKSFDKGALILNFIGHAASQDWEIGLEDPATINNGNKLPLVFSMTCFTGRMEPNVRSFGEKFIYLPNKLAIGFVGSTGW
;
A
#
# COMPACT_ATOMS: atom_id res chain seq x y z
N ASN A 1 7.56 11.52 24.37
CA ASN A 1 8.57 10.66 25.03
C ASN A 1 8.31 9.23 24.56
N LEU A 2 9.23 8.65 23.78
CA LEU A 2 9.06 7.34 23.13
C LEU A 2 8.99 6.15 24.11
N VAL A 3 9.54 6.31 25.33
CA VAL A 3 9.63 5.25 26.35
C VAL A 3 8.73 5.50 27.57
N SER A 4 7.81 6.47 27.49
CA SER A 4 6.91 6.77 28.61
C SER A 4 5.77 5.76 28.73
N ASN A 5 5.52 5.27 29.95
CA ASN A 5 4.39 4.38 30.25
C ASN A 5 3.04 5.12 30.36
N SER A 6 3.05 6.45 30.39
CA SER A 6 1.82 7.28 30.42
C SER A 6 1.32 7.68 29.02
N THR A 7 2.06 7.35 27.97
CA THR A 7 1.65 7.59 26.58
C THR A 7 0.69 6.49 26.13
N GLY A 8 -0.29 6.84 25.29
CA GLY A 8 -1.25 5.90 24.70
C GLY A 8 -1.59 6.34 23.28
N ALA A 9 -1.69 5.38 22.35
CA ALA A 9 -2.01 5.66 20.95
C ALA A 9 -2.75 4.49 20.30
N ASP A 10 -3.69 4.82 19.42
CA ASP A 10 -4.39 3.85 18.56
C ASP A 10 -3.72 3.77 17.19
N TYR A 11 -3.12 4.89 16.76
CA TYR A 11 -2.48 5.09 15.46
C TYR A 11 -1.09 5.72 15.64
N VAL A 12 -0.04 5.03 15.19
CA VAL A 12 1.34 5.54 15.20
C VAL A 12 1.77 5.87 13.78
N ILE A 13 2.33 7.07 13.59
CA ILE A 13 2.98 7.48 12.35
C ILE A 13 4.49 7.49 12.59
N VAL A 14 5.20 6.53 12.00
CA VAL A 14 6.68 6.56 11.93
C VAL A 14 7.05 7.35 10.70
N TYR A 15 7.75 8.48 10.86
CA TYR A 15 8.01 9.40 9.76
C TYR A 15 9.41 10.00 9.81
N ASN A 16 9.88 10.48 8.66
CA ASN A 16 11.06 11.36 8.61
C ASN A 16 10.63 12.83 8.69
N LYS A 17 11.37 13.66 9.43
CA LYS A 17 11.11 15.10 9.58
C LYS A 17 10.91 15.85 8.26
N PHE A 18 11.48 15.38 7.15
CA PHE A 18 11.26 15.92 5.81
C PHE A 18 9.77 15.98 5.39
N PHE A 19 8.91 15.17 6.00
CA PHE A 19 7.46 15.11 5.74
C PHE A 19 6.58 15.67 6.88
N GLU A 20 7.17 16.38 7.85
CA GLU A 20 6.49 16.79 9.09
C GLU A 20 5.18 17.56 8.85
N SER A 21 5.13 18.46 7.85
CA SER A 21 3.92 19.22 7.52
C SER A 21 2.74 18.32 7.11
N SER A 22 2.98 17.35 6.21
CA SER A 22 1.94 16.43 5.74
C SER A 22 1.54 15.44 6.84
N VAL A 23 2.49 15.02 7.67
CA VAL A 23 2.22 14.20 8.86
C VAL A 23 1.34 14.94 9.85
N ASN A 24 1.58 16.23 10.12
CA ASN A 24 0.73 17.04 10.99
C ASN A 24 -0.71 17.10 10.48
N GLN A 25 -0.89 17.33 9.17
CA GLN A 25 -2.22 17.37 8.57
C GLN A 25 -2.92 15.99 8.66
N LEU A 26 -2.21 14.89 8.38
CA LEU A 26 -2.76 13.55 8.52
C LEU A 26 -3.12 13.24 9.97
N THR A 27 -2.28 13.65 10.93
CA THR A 27 -2.57 13.53 12.37
C THR A 27 -3.87 14.23 12.72
N SER A 28 -4.03 15.51 12.37
CA SER A 28 -5.25 16.27 12.67
C SER A 28 -6.50 15.64 12.01
N HIS A 29 -6.38 15.11 10.79
CA HIS A 29 -7.47 14.39 10.14
C HIS A 29 -7.82 13.10 10.90
N ARG A 30 -6.83 12.27 11.27
CA ARG A 30 -7.08 11.02 12.02
C ARG A 30 -7.70 11.28 13.40
N GLU A 31 -7.27 12.33 14.09
CA GLU A 31 -7.84 12.75 15.37
C GLU A 31 -9.29 13.24 15.20
N SER A 32 -9.55 14.12 14.24
CA SER A 32 -10.89 14.71 14.06
C SER A 32 -11.91 13.80 13.37
N PHE A 33 -11.47 13.00 12.40
CA PHE A 33 -12.36 12.16 11.57
C PHE A 33 -12.55 10.77 12.17
N ASN A 34 -11.51 10.18 12.77
CA ASN A 34 -11.57 8.83 13.33
C ASN A 34 -11.61 8.79 14.87
N ASN A 35 -11.37 9.92 15.54
CA ASN A 35 -11.22 9.98 17.00
C ASN A 35 -10.10 9.06 17.53
N PHE A 36 -9.02 8.92 16.75
CA PHE A 36 -7.84 8.16 17.16
C PHE A 36 -6.93 8.99 18.07
N ARG A 37 -6.32 8.37 19.07
CA ARG A 37 -5.12 8.90 19.72
C ARG A 37 -3.93 8.66 18.78
N VAL A 38 -3.42 9.73 18.17
CA VAL A 38 -2.34 9.64 17.19
C VAL A 38 -1.01 9.98 17.85
N PHE A 39 0.00 9.15 17.61
CA PHE A 39 1.38 9.45 18.02
C PHE A 39 2.29 9.57 16.81
N LYS A 40 2.96 10.72 16.67
CA LYS A 40 3.99 10.96 15.65
C LYS A 40 5.34 10.54 16.22
N ALA A 41 5.99 9.56 15.60
CA ALA A 41 7.31 9.09 15.97
C ALA A 41 8.30 9.43 14.86
N GLU A 42 9.16 10.41 15.11
CA GLU A 42 10.21 10.80 14.17
C GLU A 42 11.28 9.70 14.14
N ILE A 43 11.78 9.37 12.95
CA ILE A 43 12.63 8.18 12.72
C ILE A 43 14.02 8.30 13.34
N GLU A 44 14.62 9.49 13.37
CA GLU A 44 15.91 9.74 14.01
C GLU A 44 15.78 9.63 15.53
N ASP A 45 14.68 10.15 16.12
CA ASP A 45 14.39 9.96 17.55
C ASP A 45 14.27 8.45 17.91
N ILE A 46 13.69 7.65 17.01
CA ILE A 46 13.60 6.20 17.18
C ILE A 46 15.00 5.57 17.13
N TYR A 47 15.87 5.99 16.21
CA TYR A 47 17.25 5.49 16.14
C TYR A 47 18.04 5.86 17.39
N ASP A 48 17.94 7.09 17.87
CA ASP A 48 18.61 7.55 19.09
C ASP A 48 18.24 6.68 20.29
N VAL A 49 16.95 6.41 20.48
CA VAL A 49 16.45 5.69 21.66
C VAL A 49 16.60 4.18 21.56
N PHE A 50 16.35 3.58 20.39
CA PHE A 50 16.27 2.12 20.23
C PHE A 50 17.47 1.50 19.51
N ASN A 51 18.42 2.31 19.03
CA ASN A 51 19.62 1.82 18.37
C ASN A 51 20.83 2.78 18.43
N PHE A 52 20.95 3.59 19.49
CA PHE A 52 22.11 4.47 19.75
C PHE A 52 22.44 5.44 18.60
N GLY A 53 21.43 5.94 17.90
CA GLY A 53 21.55 6.88 16.78
C GLY A 53 21.98 6.24 15.46
N ILE A 54 22.05 4.91 15.40
CA ILE A 54 22.45 4.19 14.19
C ILE A 54 21.19 3.82 13.39
N GLU A 55 21.18 4.16 12.10
CA GLU A 55 20.11 3.74 11.18
C GLU A 55 20.03 2.21 11.11
N ASN A 56 18.93 1.63 11.62
CA ASN A 56 18.68 0.19 11.55
C ASN A 56 17.17 -0.11 11.62
N PRO A 57 16.62 -0.95 10.72
CA PRO A 57 15.22 -1.37 10.78
C PRO A 57 14.80 -1.99 12.14
N LEU A 58 15.72 -2.64 12.85
CA LEU A 58 15.46 -3.20 14.18
C LEU A 58 14.94 -2.15 15.17
N ALA A 59 15.44 -0.91 15.10
CA ALA A 59 15.02 0.18 15.97
C ALA A 59 13.51 0.43 15.90
N VAL A 60 12.97 0.47 14.67
CA VAL A 60 11.52 0.65 14.42
C VAL A 60 10.71 -0.49 15.00
N ARG A 61 11.17 -1.74 14.82
CA ARG A 61 10.48 -2.91 15.38
C ARG A 61 10.50 -2.92 16.90
N LEU A 62 11.63 -2.56 17.52
CA LEU A 62 11.76 -2.48 18.98
C LEU A 62 10.89 -1.37 19.56
N PHE A 63 10.85 -0.20 18.90
CA PHE A 63 9.97 0.90 19.27
C PHE A 63 8.49 0.48 19.23
N LEU A 64 8.02 -0.07 18.12
CA LEU A 64 6.61 -0.44 17.98
C LEU A 64 6.21 -1.57 18.96
N LYS A 65 7.11 -2.51 19.23
CA LYS A 65 6.91 -3.52 20.27
C LYS A 65 6.82 -2.88 21.66
N ASN A 66 7.73 -1.95 22.00
CA ASN A 66 7.69 -1.24 23.27
C ASN A 66 6.37 -0.49 23.43
N ALA A 67 5.97 0.28 22.42
CA ALA A 67 4.69 0.98 22.41
C ALA A 67 3.50 0.01 22.61
N PHE A 68 3.49 -1.13 21.92
CA PHE A 68 2.43 -2.13 22.07
C PHE A 68 2.36 -2.77 23.47
N ASP A 69 3.52 -2.94 24.12
CA ASP A 69 3.62 -3.62 25.42
C ASP A 69 3.41 -2.68 26.61
N THR A 70 3.83 -1.41 26.52
CA THR A 70 3.92 -0.52 27.68
C THR A 70 2.96 0.66 27.66
N TRP A 71 2.45 1.05 26.49
CA TRP A 71 1.57 2.22 26.40
C TRP A 71 0.18 1.94 26.98
N THR A 72 -0.43 2.99 27.51
CA THR A 72 -1.74 2.93 28.15
C THR A 72 -2.82 2.51 27.16
N ALA A 73 -3.63 1.53 27.55
CA ALA A 73 -4.73 1.00 26.76
C ALA A 73 -5.74 2.10 26.31
N PRO A 74 -6.47 1.93 25.19
CA PRO A 74 -6.41 0.83 24.23
C PRO A 74 -5.04 0.60 23.59
N LYS A 75 -4.78 -0.63 23.12
CA LYS A 75 -3.49 -0.97 22.51
C LYS A 75 -3.38 -0.37 21.11
N LEU A 76 -2.13 -0.08 20.72
CA LEU A 76 -1.77 0.27 19.35
C LEU A 76 -2.39 -0.72 18.37
N SER A 77 -3.10 -0.20 17.36
CA SER A 77 -3.82 -1.00 16.36
C SER A 77 -3.34 -0.74 14.93
N TYR A 78 -2.88 0.48 14.64
CA TYR A 78 -2.49 0.90 13.30
C TYR A 78 -1.12 1.58 13.28
N VAL A 79 -0.29 1.20 12.31
CA VAL A 79 1.02 1.81 12.06
C VAL A 79 1.06 2.31 10.62
N ASN A 80 1.40 3.59 10.46
CA ASN A 80 1.70 4.22 9.18
C ASN A 80 3.21 4.47 9.09
N LEU A 81 3.85 3.89 8.09
CA LEU A 81 5.22 4.21 7.72
C LEU A 81 5.18 5.34 6.69
N PHE A 82 5.51 6.56 7.11
CA PHE A 82 5.41 7.77 6.29
C PHE A 82 6.78 8.13 5.72
N GLY A 83 7.03 7.66 4.51
CA GLY A 83 8.28 7.85 3.79
C GLY A 83 8.65 6.60 3.01
N ARG A 84 9.28 6.78 1.86
CA ARG A 84 9.80 5.68 1.06
C ARG A 84 11.07 5.11 1.71
N ALA A 85 11.21 3.79 1.73
CA ALA A 85 12.47 3.16 2.09
C ALA A 85 13.43 3.08 0.88
N SER A 86 14.66 2.68 1.14
CA SER A 86 15.68 2.40 0.13
C SER A 86 16.21 0.98 0.28
N LEU A 87 16.50 0.32 -0.85
CA LEU A 87 17.24 -0.95 -0.89
C LEU A 87 18.76 -0.75 -0.90
N ASP A 88 19.22 0.50 -1.02
CA ASP A 88 20.62 0.88 -1.00
C ASP A 88 20.80 2.20 -0.21
N PRO A 89 20.51 2.19 1.11
CA PRO A 89 20.60 3.39 1.95
C PRO A 89 22.00 4.03 1.96
N LYS A 90 23.04 3.23 1.70
CA LYS A 90 24.45 3.67 1.68
C LYS A 90 24.91 4.16 0.30
N LYS A 91 24.03 4.15 -0.70
CA LYS A 91 24.34 4.57 -2.08
C LYS A 91 25.59 3.86 -2.63
N ASN A 92 25.65 2.54 -2.47
CA ASN A 92 26.73 1.72 -3.03
C ASN A 92 26.64 1.64 -4.56
N ASP A 93 25.44 1.74 -5.12
CA ASP A 93 25.22 1.88 -6.57
C ASP A 93 25.05 3.36 -6.95
N PRO A 94 25.99 3.95 -7.72
CA PRO A 94 25.89 5.33 -8.18
C PRO A 94 24.67 5.61 -9.07
N ALA A 95 24.11 4.59 -9.73
CA ALA A 95 22.91 4.73 -10.55
C ALA A 95 21.63 4.83 -9.71
N ASN A 96 21.70 4.50 -8.42
CA ASN A 96 20.55 4.54 -7.52
C ASN A 96 20.10 5.97 -7.22
N ILE A 97 18.93 6.32 -7.76
CA ILE A 97 18.30 7.62 -7.54
C ILE A 97 17.38 7.64 -6.32
N TYR A 98 16.89 6.47 -5.89
CA TYR A 98 16.05 6.30 -4.70
C TYR A 98 16.83 5.73 -3.50
N PHE A 99 18.06 6.22 -3.31
CA PHE A 99 18.95 5.77 -2.25
C PHE A 99 18.55 6.32 -0.87
N GLN A 100 17.87 7.48 -0.81
CA GLN A 100 17.47 8.10 0.47
C GLN A 100 16.47 7.21 1.21
N ASN A 101 16.81 6.80 2.43
CA ASN A 101 15.98 5.94 3.25
C ASN A 101 15.21 6.77 4.28
N PHE A 102 13.98 7.19 3.96
CA PHE A 102 13.21 8.04 4.87
C PHE A 102 12.64 7.26 6.05
N VAL A 103 12.02 6.11 5.76
CA VAL A 103 11.57 5.16 6.80
C VAL A 103 11.96 3.77 6.31
N PRO A 104 12.74 2.99 7.07
CA PRO A 104 13.35 1.77 6.57
C PRO A 104 12.33 0.69 6.25
N THR A 105 12.75 -0.29 5.45
CA THR A 105 12.09 -1.60 5.30
C THR A 105 13.08 -2.70 5.71
N TYR A 106 12.64 -3.96 5.77
CA TYR A 106 13.51 -5.07 6.17
C TYR A 106 13.32 -6.30 5.28
N GLY A 107 14.42 -7.01 5.00
CA GLY A 107 14.40 -8.29 4.30
C GLY A 107 14.67 -8.20 2.80
N ASN A 108 14.86 -9.38 2.19
CA ASN A 108 14.93 -9.57 0.75
C ASN A 108 14.12 -10.84 0.39
N PRO A 109 12.88 -10.72 -0.10
CA PRO A 109 12.22 -9.48 -0.51
C PRO A 109 11.91 -8.54 0.67
N PRO A 110 11.82 -7.21 0.43
CA PRO A 110 11.49 -6.24 1.48
C PRO A 110 10.08 -6.48 2.02
N SER A 111 9.91 -6.35 3.34
CA SER A 111 8.64 -6.57 4.02
C SER A 111 8.49 -5.66 5.23
N ASP A 112 7.47 -4.81 5.19
CA ASP A 112 7.10 -3.97 6.34
C ASP A 112 6.37 -4.77 7.43
N GLY A 113 5.88 -5.97 7.12
CA GLY A 113 5.31 -6.87 8.11
C GLY A 113 6.27 -7.20 9.25
N TYR A 114 7.58 -7.11 9.00
CA TYR A 114 8.63 -7.24 10.00
C TYR A 114 8.40 -6.32 11.21
N PHE A 115 7.96 -5.08 10.95
CA PHE A 115 7.69 -4.08 11.99
C PHE A 115 6.39 -4.31 12.74
N ALA A 116 5.47 -5.11 12.18
CA ALA A 116 4.20 -5.45 12.81
C ALA A 116 4.24 -6.78 13.57
N ASN A 117 5.34 -7.55 13.45
CA ASN A 117 5.54 -8.80 14.17
C ASN A 117 6.36 -8.58 15.46
N PHE A 118 5.73 -8.63 16.61
CA PHE A 118 6.36 -8.46 17.93
C PHE A 118 6.80 -9.76 18.60
N ASN A 119 6.60 -10.91 17.96
CA ASN A 119 6.97 -12.23 18.47
C ASN A 119 8.45 -12.53 18.20
N ILE A 120 9.34 -11.73 18.80
CA ILE A 120 10.79 -11.81 18.57
C ILE A 120 11.33 -13.12 19.17
N GLY A 121 12.12 -13.85 18.38
CA GLY A 121 12.70 -15.13 18.79
C GLY A 121 11.78 -16.35 18.64
N SER A 122 10.57 -16.17 18.11
CA SER A 122 9.63 -17.26 17.83
C SER A 122 9.65 -17.68 16.36
N PHE A 123 9.34 -18.95 16.10
CA PHE A 123 9.07 -19.47 14.76
C PHE A 123 7.70 -19.01 14.22
N THR A 124 6.80 -18.54 15.08
CA THR A 124 5.46 -18.11 14.66
C THR A 124 5.46 -16.66 14.23
N TYR A 125 5.16 -16.43 12.95
CA TYR A 125 5.08 -15.10 12.34
C TYR A 125 3.62 -14.69 12.14
N PHE A 126 3.22 -13.59 12.78
CA PHE A 126 1.93 -12.93 12.55
C PHE A 126 2.03 -11.45 12.92
N HIS A 127 1.12 -10.64 12.41
CA HIS A 127 1.07 -9.22 12.73
C HIS A 127 0.19 -8.98 13.97
N GLN A 128 0.71 -8.23 14.95
CA GLN A 128 -0.05 -7.78 16.12
C GLN A 128 -0.81 -6.48 15.84
N VAL A 129 -0.37 -5.72 14.82
CA VAL A 129 -0.96 -4.44 14.41
C VAL A 129 -1.13 -4.40 12.89
N SER A 130 -2.09 -3.61 12.41
CA SER A 130 -2.22 -3.32 10.98
C SER A 130 -1.12 -2.34 10.56
N ILE A 131 -0.41 -2.63 9.48
CA ILE A 131 0.67 -1.78 8.98
C ILE A 131 0.48 -1.44 7.51
N GLY A 132 0.78 -0.18 7.16
CA GLY A 132 0.81 0.30 5.78
C GLY A 132 1.84 1.41 5.61
N ARG A 133 2.22 1.68 4.36
CA ARG A 133 3.23 2.69 4.01
C ARG A 133 2.65 3.75 3.09
N LEU A 134 2.98 5.01 3.36
CA LEU A 134 2.88 6.12 2.41
C LEU A 134 4.29 6.38 1.87
N PRO A 135 4.65 5.85 0.68
CA PRO A 135 6.02 5.86 0.19
C PRO A 135 6.40 7.21 -0.45
N ALA A 136 6.31 8.29 0.32
CA ALA A 136 6.69 9.63 -0.12
C ALA A 136 8.20 9.69 -0.34
N TYR A 137 8.63 10.27 -1.46
CA TYR A 137 10.02 10.61 -1.73
C TYR A 137 10.25 12.13 -1.81
N THR A 138 9.18 12.91 -1.98
CA THR A 138 9.22 14.38 -1.96
C THR A 138 8.08 14.95 -1.09
N PRO A 139 8.19 16.20 -0.60
CA PRO A 139 7.12 16.83 0.18
C PRO A 139 5.83 17.02 -0.63
N VAL A 140 5.94 17.20 -1.95
CA VAL A 140 4.77 17.30 -2.85
C VAL A 140 4.03 15.96 -2.90
N GLU A 141 4.74 14.85 -3.08
CA GLU A 141 4.12 13.52 -3.04
C GLU A 141 3.47 13.20 -1.69
N ALA A 142 4.12 13.60 -0.59
CA ALA A 142 3.56 13.47 0.76
C ALA A 142 2.23 14.22 0.88
N GLN A 143 2.19 15.46 0.40
CA GLN A 143 1.02 16.30 0.41
C GLN A 143 -0.10 15.73 -0.48
N ASP A 144 0.24 15.25 -1.67
CA ASP A 144 -0.71 14.65 -2.62
C ASP A 144 -1.36 13.40 -2.05
N MET A 145 -0.60 12.52 -1.39
CA MET A 145 -1.15 11.33 -0.73
C MET A 145 -2.06 11.68 0.44
N VAL A 146 -1.69 12.66 1.28
CA VAL A 146 -2.54 13.10 2.41
C VAL A 146 -3.82 13.75 1.91
N ASN A 147 -3.74 14.62 0.90
CA ASN A 147 -4.92 15.22 0.27
C ASN A 147 -5.85 14.15 -0.31
N LYS A 148 -5.28 13.14 -0.97
CA LYS A 148 -6.03 12.00 -1.52
C LYS A 148 -6.79 11.26 -0.43
N ILE A 149 -6.15 10.98 0.71
CA ILE A 149 -6.78 10.32 1.87
C ILE A 149 -7.95 11.13 2.41
N ILE A 150 -7.71 12.41 2.72
CA ILE A 150 -8.73 13.28 3.30
C ILE A 150 -9.92 13.37 2.34
N GLN A 151 -9.66 13.64 1.07
CA GLN A 151 -10.70 13.75 0.05
C GLN A 151 -11.48 12.45 -0.14
N TYR A 152 -10.83 11.29 -0.09
CA TYR A 152 -11.50 10.00 -0.21
C TYR A 152 -12.45 9.75 0.96
N GLU A 153 -12.01 10.05 2.17
CA GLU A 153 -12.76 9.76 3.39
C GLU A 153 -13.90 10.76 3.64
N THR A 154 -13.78 11.99 3.15
CA THR A 154 -14.84 13.01 3.25
C THR A 154 -15.81 13.03 2.07
N GLN A 155 -15.65 12.12 1.10
CA GLN A 155 -16.57 12.05 -0.04
C GLN A 155 -17.97 11.57 0.40
N PRO A 156 -19.05 12.19 -0.09
CA PRO A 156 -20.38 11.64 0.11
C PRO A 156 -20.51 10.29 -0.61
N PRO A 157 -21.36 9.38 -0.13
CA PRO A 157 -21.63 8.12 -0.80
C PRO A 157 -22.00 8.32 -2.27
N ALA A 158 -21.36 7.55 -3.16
CA ALA A 158 -21.56 7.63 -4.59
C ALA A 158 -21.77 6.24 -5.19
N SER A 159 -22.39 6.17 -6.37
CA SER A 159 -22.72 4.89 -7.04
C SER A 159 -21.50 4.00 -7.30
N TRP A 160 -20.32 4.60 -7.51
CA TRP A 160 -19.08 3.85 -7.73
C TRP A 160 -18.63 3.06 -6.48
N TRP A 161 -19.12 3.38 -5.28
CA TRP A 161 -18.84 2.61 -4.05
C TRP A 161 -19.50 1.24 -4.07
N LYS A 162 -20.49 1.01 -4.96
CA LYS A 162 -21.08 -0.30 -5.22
C LYS A 162 -20.41 -1.03 -6.39
N SER A 163 -19.42 -0.45 -7.06
CA SER A 163 -18.79 -1.04 -8.25
C SER A 163 -17.51 -1.79 -7.87
N PHE A 164 -17.30 -2.98 -8.46
CA PHE A 164 -16.15 -3.84 -8.19
C PHE A 164 -15.55 -4.28 -9.52
N LEU A 165 -14.25 -4.03 -9.74
CA LEU A 165 -13.60 -4.35 -11.00
C LEU A 165 -12.72 -5.59 -10.85
N PHE A 166 -12.97 -6.61 -11.67
CA PHE A 166 -12.17 -7.84 -11.72
C PHE A 166 -11.47 -7.94 -13.06
N ILE A 167 -10.15 -8.10 -13.00
CA ILE A 167 -9.29 -8.17 -14.17
C ILE A 167 -8.52 -9.48 -14.10
N SER A 168 -8.56 -10.28 -15.18
CA SER A 168 -7.83 -11.55 -15.23
C SER A 168 -6.90 -11.64 -16.43
N GLY A 169 -5.69 -12.14 -16.17
CA GLY A 169 -4.67 -12.49 -17.17
C GLY A 169 -4.66 -13.99 -17.49
N GLY A 170 -3.47 -14.54 -17.73
CA GLY A 170 -3.20 -15.94 -18.00
C GLY A 170 -2.53 -16.16 -19.36
N LYS A 171 -1.50 -17.01 -19.37
CA LYS A 171 -0.65 -17.33 -20.54
C LYS A 171 -1.33 -18.23 -21.56
N ASN A 172 -2.33 -19.01 -21.14
CA ASN A 172 -3.08 -19.90 -22.01
C ASN A 172 -4.54 -20.00 -21.57
N ARG A 173 -5.39 -20.59 -22.41
CA ARG A 173 -6.84 -20.63 -22.16
C ARG A 173 -7.23 -21.34 -20.86
N ASN A 174 -6.51 -22.40 -20.48
CA ASN A 174 -6.80 -23.14 -19.24
C ASN A 174 -6.52 -22.28 -18.01
N GLU A 175 -5.38 -21.58 -18.00
CA GLU A 175 -5.01 -20.67 -16.92
C GLU A 175 -5.96 -19.46 -16.85
N GLN A 176 -6.29 -18.86 -17.99
CA GLN A 176 -7.27 -17.77 -18.08
C GLN A 176 -8.62 -18.21 -17.48
N LEU A 177 -9.14 -19.37 -17.87
CA LEU A 177 -10.39 -19.92 -17.31
C LEU A 177 -10.29 -20.16 -15.80
N SER A 178 -9.14 -20.63 -15.31
CA SER A 178 -8.92 -20.80 -13.87
C SER A 178 -9.01 -19.49 -13.11
N PHE A 179 -8.33 -18.42 -13.56
CA PHE A 179 -8.41 -17.10 -12.91
C PHE A 179 -9.82 -16.50 -13.00
N GLN A 180 -10.49 -16.64 -14.16
CA GLN A 180 -11.87 -16.18 -14.34
C GLN A 180 -12.83 -16.90 -13.38
N ASN A 181 -12.67 -18.21 -13.21
CA ASN A 181 -13.48 -18.99 -12.28
C ASN A 181 -13.26 -18.58 -10.82
N GLN A 182 -12.02 -18.30 -10.43
CA GLN A 182 -11.70 -17.77 -9.10
C GLN A 182 -12.35 -16.40 -8.87
N SER A 183 -12.21 -15.47 -9.81
CA SER A 183 -12.88 -14.17 -9.73
C SER A 183 -14.41 -14.32 -9.69
N ASN A 184 -14.99 -15.18 -10.52
CA ASN A 184 -16.43 -15.42 -10.53
C ASN A 184 -16.95 -16.04 -9.23
N ALA A 185 -16.20 -16.96 -8.61
CA ALA A 185 -16.53 -17.51 -7.30
C ALA A 185 -16.57 -16.40 -6.24
N PHE A 186 -15.54 -15.54 -6.20
CA PHE A 186 -15.50 -14.41 -5.27
C PHE A 186 -16.65 -13.42 -5.52
N ILE A 187 -16.92 -13.09 -6.78
CA ILE A 187 -18.03 -12.21 -7.17
C ILE A 187 -19.37 -12.76 -6.66
N ASN A 188 -19.64 -14.04 -6.88
CA ASN A 188 -20.92 -14.65 -6.53
C ASN A 188 -21.08 -14.77 -5.02
N SER A 189 -20.02 -15.12 -4.29
CA SER A 189 -20.06 -15.31 -2.84
C SER A 189 -20.10 -14.01 -2.04
N TYR A 190 -19.39 -12.97 -2.50
CA TYR A 190 -19.14 -11.78 -1.68
C TYR A 190 -19.59 -10.46 -2.31
N VAL A 191 -19.66 -10.36 -3.64
CA VAL A 191 -20.02 -9.09 -4.30
C VAL A 191 -21.52 -9.02 -4.57
N THR A 192 -22.08 -9.97 -5.32
CA THR A 192 -23.50 -9.96 -5.72
C THR A 192 -24.43 -10.54 -4.66
N ALA A 193 -23.87 -11.19 -3.63
CA ALA A 193 -24.58 -11.67 -2.47
C ALA A 193 -25.03 -10.54 -1.52
N ASN A 194 -26.05 -10.81 -0.70
CA ASN A 194 -26.41 -9.93 0.41
C ASN A 194 -25.33 -9.99 1.51
N PRO A 195 -25.07 -8.88 2.25
CA PRO A 195 -25.73 -7.58 2.15
C PRO A 195 -25.10 -6.62 1.12
N ILE A 196 -23.96 -6.99 0.52
CA ILE A 196 -23.17 -6.07 -0.33
C ILE A 196 -23.93 -5.70 -1.60
N LYS A 197 -24.51 -6.66 -2.33
CA LYS A 197 -25.26 -6.43 -3.58
C LYS A 197 -24.55 -5.43 -4.53
N GLY A 198 -23.27 -5.66 -4.75
CA GLY A 198 -22.40 -4.85 -5.61
C GLY A 198 -22.55 -5.18 -7.09
N ASN A 199 -21.99 -4.30 -7.93
CA ASN A 199 -22.00 -4.35 -9.38
C ASN A 199 -20.60 -4.74 -9.90
N PRO A 200 -20.40 -6.02 -10.29
CA PRO A 200 -19.11 -6.46 -10.82
C PRO A 200 -18.93 -6.03 -12.28
N ASP A 201 -17.83 -5.34 -12.58
CA ASP A 201 -17.30 -5.15 -13.93
C ASP A 201 -16.14 -6.15 -14.15
N ARG A 202 -16.03 -6.69 -15.37
CA ARG A 202 -15.10 -7.78 -15.69
C ARG A 202 -14.29 -7.42 -16.94
N VAL A 203 -12.98 -7.42 -16.81
CA VAL A 203 -12.04 -7.35 -17.93
C VAL A 203 -11.24 -8.63 -17.94
N TYR A 204 -11.81 -9.65 -18.58
CA TYR A 204 -11.21 -10.99 -18.61
C TYR A 204 -10.47 -11.21 -19.92
N ARG A 205 -9.21 -11.60 -19.82
CA ARG A 205 -8.43 -12.04 -20.99
C ARG A 205 -9.09 -13.29 -21.61
N ASN A 206 -9.32 -13.26 -22.91
CA ASN A 206 -10.02 -14.33 -23.63
C ASN A 206 -9.47 -14.49 -25.05
N ASP A 207 -8.15 -14.43 -25.18
CA ASP A 207 -7.44 -14.64 -26.43
C ASP A 207 -6.63 -15.96 -26.37
N SER A 208 -6.33 -16.50 -27.55
CA SER A 208 -5.51 -17.70 -27.72
C SER A 208 -4.02 -17.42 -27.85
N SER A 209 -3.58 -16.16 -27.65
CA SER A 209 -2.18 -15.81 -27.81
C SER A 209 -1.39 -16.17 -26.54
N GLY A 210 -0.21 -16.78 -26.72
CA GLY A 210 0.65 -17.22 -25.62
C GLY A 210 1.55 -16.14 -25.01
N PHE A 211 1.39 -14.87 -25.42
CA PHE A 211 2.28 -13.74 -25.06
C PHE A 211 1.48 -12.56 -24.51
N VAL A 212 2.15 -11.53 -23.97
CA VAL A 212 1.53 -10.26 -23.54
C VAL A 212 0.68 -9.68 -24.67
N THR A 213 -0.58 -9.31 -24.39
CA THR A 213 -1.44 -8.61 -25.36
C THR A 213 -1.86 -7.25 -24.84
N PHE A 214 -1.81 -6.26 -25.72
CA PHE A 214 -2.25 -4.89 -25.43
C PHE A 214 -3.74 -4.68 -25.71
N ASN A 215 -4.44 -5.72 -26.19
CA ASN A 215 -5.85 -5.67 -26.56
C ASN A 215 -6.78 -5.29 -25.40
N TYR A 216 -6.30 -5.43 -24.16
CA TYR A 216 -7.07 -5.16 -22.96
C TYR A 216 -6.76 -3.81 -22.32
N LYS A 217 -5.69 -3.11 -22.72
CA LYS A 217 -5.28 -1.84 -22.12
C LYS A 217 -6.41 -0.81 -22.10
N ASP A 218 -7.08 -0.60 -23.23
CA ASP A 218 -8.18 0.37 -23.32
C ASP A 218 -9.41 -0.07 -22.52
N SER A 219 -9.69 -1.38 -22.46
CA SER A 219 -10.75 -1.93 -21.63
C SER A 219 -10.47 -1.73 -20.14
N ILE A 220 -9.24 -1.98 -19.70
CA ILE A 220 -8.78 -1.74 -18.33
C ILE A 220 -8.95 -0.27 -17.99
N LYS A 221 -8.40 0.64 -18.81
CA LYS A 221 -8.50 2.09 -18.60
C LYS A 221 -9.96 2.54 -18.51
N LYS A 222 -10.78 2.15 -19.49
CA LYS A 222 -12.21 2.48 -19.53
C LYS A 222 -12.94 1.98 -18.28
N SER A 223 -12.67 0.76 -17.82
CA SER A 223 -13.30 0.23 -16.60
C SER A 223 -12.77 0.89 -15.32
N PHE A 224 -11.49 1.24 -15.27
CA PHE A 224 -10.89 1.97 -14.15
C PHE A 224 -11.48 3.38 -14.03
N ASP A 225 -11.61 4.10 -15.15
CA ASP A 225 -12.12 5.48 -15.22
C ASP A 225 -13.59 5.60 -14.79
N LYS A 226 -14.39 4.52 -14.93
CA LYS A 226 -15.75 4.46 -14.37
C LYS A 226 -15.74 4.62 -12.85
N GLY A 227 -14.70 4.12 -12.18
CA GLY A 227 -14.54 4.06 -10.74
C GLY A 227 -15.03 2.74 -10.15
N ALA A 228 -14.33 2.25 -9.14
CA ALA A 228 -14.68 1.05 -8.37
C ALA A 228 -14.26 1.22 -6.92
N LEU A 229 -14.95 0.56 -5.99
CA LEU A 229 -14.54 0.46 -4.59
C LEU A 229 -13.33 -0.46 -4.44
N ILE A 230 -13.40 -1.62 -5.08
CA ILE A 230 -12.33 -2.62 -5.10
C ILE A 230 -11.99 -2.93 -6.54
N LEU A 231 -10.69 -3.00 -6.82
CA LEU A 231 -10.15 -3.58 -8.04
C LEU A 231 -9.31 -4.79 -7.67
N ASN A 232 -9.60 -5.94 -8.28
CA ASN A 232 -8.80 -7.15 -8.13
C ASN A 232 -8.21 -7.57 -9.48
N PHE A 233 -6.89 -7.73 -9.52
CA PHE A 233 -6.16 -8.28 -10.64
C PHE A 233 -5.58 -9.65 -10.26
N ILE A 234 -5.82 -10.67 -11.09
CA ILE A 234 -5.21 -12.01 -10.97
C ILE A 234 -4.58 -12.36 -12.33
N GLY A 235 -3.28 -12.60 -12.35
CA GLY A 235 -2.52 -12.88 -13.58
C GLY A 235 -1.02 -12.79 -13.34
N HIS A 236 -0.24 -12.78 -14.42
CA HIS A 236 1.21 -12.57 -14.32
C HIS A 236 1.57 -11.08 -14.39
N ALA A 237 2.70 -10.75 -13.78
CA ALA A 237 3.27 -9.41 -13.73
C ALA A 237 4.79 -9.51 -13.56
N ALA A 238 5.49 -8.45 -13.97
CA ALA A 238 6.81 -8.15 -13.45
C ALA A 238 6.72 -6.98 -12.45
N SER A 239 7.87 -6.40 -12.07
CA SER A 239 7.88 -5.32 -11.08
C SER A 239 7.35 -3.98 -11.60
N GLN A 240 7.02 -3.87 -12.90
CA GLN A 240 6.65 -2.62 -13.56
C GLN A 240 5.35 -2.70 -14.37
N ASP A 241 4.67 -3.84 -14.43
CA ASP A 241 3.53 -4.01 -15.32
C ASP A 241 2.57 -5.13 -14.88
N TRP A 242 1.37 -5.13 -15.44
CA TRP A 242 0.54 -6.32 -15.58
C TRP A 242 0.62 -6.85 -17.02
N GLU A 243 0.70 -8.16 -17.19
CA GLU A 243 0.89 -8.83 -18.50
C GLU A 243 -0.18 -8.54 -19.57
N ILE A 244 -1.24 -7.84 -19.20
CA ILE A 244 -2.38 -7.47 -20.04
C ILE A 244 -2.32 -6.01 -20.51
N GLY A 245 -1.11 -5.45 -20.54
CA GLY A 245 -0.80 -4.18 -21.19
C GLY A 245 -0.91 -2.93 -20.31
N LEU A 246 -1.00 -3.08 -18.98
CA LEU A 246 -0.92 -1.94 -18.05
C LEU A 246 0.52 -1.80 -17.53
N GLU A 247 1.35 -1.13 -18.31
CA GLU A 247 2.76 -0.83 -17.96
C GLU A 247 2.89 0.53 -17.25
N ASP A 248 2.18 1.54 -17.76
CA ASP A 248 2.15 2.88 -17.15
C ASP A 248 0.75 3.20 -16.60
N PRO A 249 0.54 3.07 -15.28
CA PRO A 249 -0.73 3.43 -14.67
C PRO A 249 -1.01 4.94 -14.75
N ALA A 250 -0.02 5.81 -14.98
CA ALA A 250 -0.25 7.25 -15.06
C ALA A 250 -1.23 7.67 -16.17
N THR A 251 -1.46 6.77 -17.15
CA THR A 251 -2.43 6.91 -18.25
C THR A 251 -3.91 6.79 -17.83
N ILE A 252 -4.20 6.32 -16.61
CA ILE A 252 -5.55 6.22 -16.03
C ILE A 252 -5.99 7.57 -15.47
N ASN A 253 -7.27 7.92 -15.62
CA ASN A 253 -7.81 9.21 -15.19
C ASN A 253 -9.20 9.07 -14.55
N ASN A 254 -9.28 8.23 -13.52
CA ASN A 254 -10.49 7.98 -12.72
C ASN A 254 -10.84 9.09 -11.72
N GLY A 255 -10.09 10.19 -11.70
CA GLY A 255 -10.28 11.30 -10.77
C GLY A 255 -10.28 10.81 -9.32
N ASN A 256 -11.25 11.29 -8.54
CA ASN A 256 -11.33 11.00 -7.10
C ASN A 256 -12.05 9.66 -6.77
N LYS A 257 -12.29 8.81 -7.78
CA LYS A 257 -12.93 7.48 -7.61
C LYS A 257 -11.87 6.40 -7.43
N LEU A 258 -11.27 6.36 -6.24
CA LEU A 258 -9.98 5.72 -6.01
C LEU A 258 -10.15 4.31 -5.42
N PRO A 259 -10.14 3.21 -6.20
CA PRO A 259 -10.28 1.87 -5.65
C PRO A 259 -9.17 1.51 -4.66
N LEU A 260 -9.46 0.57 -3.76
CA LEU A 260 -8.45 -0.29 -3.16
C LEU A 260 -8.06 -1.36 -4.18
N VAL A 261 -6.78 -1.36 -4.58
CA VAL A 261 -6.25 -2.28 -5.60
C VAL A 261 -5.62 -3.50 -4.92
N PHE A 262 -6.09 -4.68 -5.30
CA PHE A 262 -5.49 -5.96 -4.97
C PHE A 262 -4.81 -6.52 -6.22
N SER A 263 -3.49 -6.44 -6.25
CA SER A 263 -2.64 -6.98 -7.30
C SER A 263 -2.13 -8.36 -6.89
N MET A 264 -2.93 -9.40 -7.16
CA MET A 264 -2.66 -10.80 -6.78
C MET A 264 -1.70 -11.43 -7.79
N THR A 265 -0.45 -10.98 -7.76
CA THR A 265 0.59 -11.32 -8.72
C THR A 265 1.98 -11.04 -8.13
N CYS A 266 3.03 -11.34 -8.88
CA CYS A 266 4.41 -11.21 -8.44
C CYS A 266 4.91 -9.75 -8.51
N PHE A 267 5.74 -9.36 -7.54
CA PHE A 267 6.61 -8.17 -7.56
C PHE A 267 6.00 -6.77 -7.71
N THR A 268 4.69 -6.63 -7.87
CA THR A 268 4.07 -5.31 -8.07
C THR A 268 4.14 -4.41 -6.83
N GLY A 269 4.35 -4.98 -5.64
CA GLY A 269 4.63 -4.24 -4.40
C GLY A 269 6.12 -4.04 -4.12
N ARG A 270 7.02 -4.62 -4.92
CA ARG A 270 8.47 -4.57 -4.70
C ARG A 270 9.00 -3.17 -4.98
N MET A 271 9.82 -2.63 -4.08
CA MET A 271 10.50 -1.35 -4.25
C MET A 271 11.69 -1.51 -5.22
N GLU A 272 11.93 -0.51 -6.04
CA GLU A 272 12.98 -0.53 -7.07
C GLU A 272 14.01 0.60 -6.83
N PRO A 273 15.30 0.39 -7.12
CA PRO A 273 16.35 1.38 -6.83
C PRO A 273 16.31 2.58 -7.79
N ASN A 274 16.00 2.35 -9.06
CA ASN A 274 16.20 3.36 -10.12
C ASN A 274 14.87 3.92 -10.67
N VAL A 275 13.74 3.40 -10.23
CA VAL A 275 12.40 3.78 -10.69
C VAL A 275 11.40 3.69 -9.54
N ARG A 276 10.28 4.40 -9.64
CA ARG A 276 9.12 4.14 -8.77
C ARG A 276 8.59 2.74 -9.06
N SER A 277 8.29 1.99 -8.01
CA SER A 277 7.69 0.67 -8.20
C SER A 277 6.29 0.77 -8.80
N PHE A 278 5.81 -0.30 -9.41
CA PHE A 278 4.47 -0.33 -9.98
C PHE A 278 3.40 0.10 -8.96
N GLY A 279 3.36 -0.53 -7.79
CA GLY A 279 2.43 -0.20 -6.72
C GLY A 279 2.57 1.22 -6.18
N GLU A 280 3.80 1.75 -6.08
CA GLU A 280 4.02 3.14 -5.66
C GLU A 280 3.31 4.13 -6.59
N LYS A 281 3.37 3.92 -7.91
CA LYS A 281 2.73 4.79 -8.91
C LYS A 281 1.23 4.95 -8.68
N PHE A 282 0.55 3.91 -8.17
CA PHE A 282 -0.88 3.98 -7.86
C PHE A 282 -1.21 4.93 -6.69
N ILE A 283 -0.24 5.15 -5.79
CA ILE A 283 -0.46 5.87 -4.54
C ILE A 283 0.02 7.31 -4.65
N TYR A 284 1.23 7.56 -5.15
CA TYR A 284 1.83 8.90 -5.07
C TYR A 284 1.26 9.90 -6.08
N LEU A 285 0.67 9.45 -7.19
CA LEU A 285 0.16 10.35 -8.22
C LEU A 285 -1.12 11.08 -7.75
N PRO A 286 -1.23 12.42 -7.88
CA PRO A 286 -2.36 13.18 -7.34
C PRO A 286 -3.67 12.89 -8.08
N ASN A 287 -4.78 12.81 -7.34
CA ASN A 287 -6.16 12.80 -7.84
C ASN A 287 -6.48 11.72 -8.89
N LYS A 288 -5.79 10.57 -8.83
CA LYS A 288 -6.07 9.41 -9.69
C LYS A 288 -5.55 8.12 -9.08
N LEU A 289 -5.81 7.03 -9.79
CA LEU A 289 -5.40 5.67 -9.49
C LEU A 289 -6.06 5.12 -8.24
N ALA A 290 -5.32 4.88 -7.17
CA ALA A 290 -5.83 4.13 -6.03
C ALA A 290 -5.72 4.91 -4.72
N ILE A 291 -6.57 4.55 -3.76
CA ILE A 291 -6.44 4.98 -2.37
C ILE A 291 -5.48 4.06 -1.59
N GLY A 292 -5.35 2.82 -2.04
CA GLY A 292 -4.46 1.81 -1.47
C GLY A 292 -4.11 0.74 -2.50
N PHE A 293 -2.96 0.11 -2.31
CA PHE A 293 -2.44 -0.93 -3.20
C PHE A 293 -1.85 -2.06 -2.37
N VAL A 294 -2.33 -3.28 -2.61
CA VAL A 294 -1.83 -4.51 -2.01
C VAL A 294 -1.21 -5.34 -3.12
N GLY A 295 0.09 -5.57 -3.05
CA GLY A 295 0.83 -6.40 -4.00
C GLY A 295 2.03 -7.04 -3.34
N SER A 296 2.54 -8.12 -3.96
CA SER A 296 3.67 -8.85 -3.39
C SER A 296 5.00 -8.14 -3.69
N THR A 297 5.91 -8.17 -2.72
CA THR A 297 7.31 -7.75 -2.89
C THR A 297 8.21 -8.89 -3.38
N GLY A 298 7.76 -10.14 -3.30
CA GLY A 298 8.50 -11.32 -3.75
C GLY A 298 7.92 -12.66 -3.27
N TRP A 299 8.81 -13.61 -2.99
CA TRP A 299 8.50 -14.99 -2.58
C TRP A 299 8.33 -15.13 -1.07
#